data_AF-A8WJG9-F1
#
_entry.id   AF-A8WJG9-F1
#
_cell.length_a   1.000
_cell.length_b   1.000
_cell.length_c   1.000
_cell.angle_alpha   90.00
_cell.angle_beta   90.00
_cell.angle_gamma   90.00
#
_symmetry.space_group_name_H-M   'P 1'
#
loop_
_entity.id
_entity.type
_entity.pdbx_description
1 polymer ?
#
loop_
_entity_poly.entity_id
_entity_poly.type
_entity_poly.pdbx_seq_one_letter_code
_entity_poly.pdbx_strand_id
1 'polypeptide(L)'
;MSHKEPSFFLKSHFLPAPECVFNHSEITSKTKKFFPKCGMVYGILVINSNTDLSLAQLKSVFKNMTTLVGGLIVENSSLSNLDFFTYPYEYLPFYCKTYGLVIRNNSKLTNGTMLLGTRFYSQNTTKECYVSIENNELLDMSSLCGQGELKDLLDIRTKGNFKNCGCQGNGPLSEFQNCNTTFNGLKLLNTTNLDLYPLSNITTIQGSIDIQNSNIQNLSFLTNWQFWTVKSNRTVILNLQNNPIMKRLGLPVLKVPKVCRRHQKEVESFQKFEKKLRGLGLANIENLHPEFCITIAEFKFIFEVLELSFLNLDAKICNEEIGDIRDNVLCHFESMYDLPYNCDIIVGNVIVDFGDEEYFSKLFNVWHLYGTLTIRNTNLKTFNRLQLSYIAYLDDRDLEQQDRLIQIYSNPKLNDFLMNSVSNIITSGKREALIQDNHPDAFKDWETGEKTECAMFPYPYMYFKDYYSVNLNFTGGDCGQRVEIKNSNLAIFYLSVSFTVAYTLFHI
;
A
#
# COMPACT_ATOMS: atom_id res chain seq x y z
N MET A 1 -8.48 -36.47 -11.73
CA MET A 1 -9.35 -35.46 -12.37
C MET A 1 -9.40 -35.77 -13.85
N SER A 2 -10.61 -35.95 -14.41
CA SER A 2 -10.79 -36.43 -15.80
C SER A 2 -10.18 -35.47 -16.82
N HIS A 3 -9.40 -36.02 -17.75
CA HIS A 3 -8.93 -35.33 -18.94
C HIS A 3 -10.13 -34.86 -19.78
N LYS A 4 -10.36 -33.55 -19.81
CA LYS A 4 -11.15 -32.90 -20.87
C LYS A 4 -10.19 -32.05 -21.70
N GLU A 5 -10.33 -32.17 -23.02
CA GLU A 5 -9.56 -31.49 -24.06
C GLU A 5 -9.49 -29.97 -23.86
N PRO A 6 -8.35 -29.32 -24.19
CA PRO A 6 -8.20 -27.88 -24.05
C PRO A 6 -8.66 -27.15 -25.32
N SER A 7 -9.97 -27.11 -25.59
CA SER A 7 -10.54 -26.30 -26.68
C SER A 7 -11.39 -25.13 -26.20
N PHE A 8 -11.37 -24.80 -24.92
CA PHE A 8 -12.09 -23.64 -24.40
C PHE A 8 -11.19 -22.80 -23.49
N PHE A 9 -11.20 -21.48 -23.75
CA PHE A 9 -10.60 -20.38 -22.98
C PHE A 9 -9.16 -19.94 -23.32
N LEU A 10 -9.01 -19.23 -24.45
CA LEU A 10 -7.89 -18.32 -24.70
C LEU A 10 -8.41 -16.96 -25.23
N LYS A 11 -9.00 -16.12 -24.36
CA LYS A 11 -9.15 -14.68 -24.64
C LYS A 11 -7.94 -13.94 -24.06
N SER A 12 -6.86 -13.85 -24.84
CA SER A 12 -5.79 -12.85 -24.67
C SER A 12 -5.88 -11.81 -25.79
N HIS A 13 -5.28 -10.63 -25.62
CA HIS A 13 -5.23 -9.54 -26.63
C HIS A 13 -4.64 -9.92 -28.01
N PHE A 14 -4.18 -11.16 -28.18
CA PHE A 14 -3.92 -11.80 -29.46
C PHE A 14 -4.63 -13.15 -29.49
N LEU A 15 -5.45 -13.38 -30.51
CA LEU A 15 -5.96 -14.72 -30.82
C LEU A 15 -4.77 -15.53 -31.37
N PRO A 16 -4.45 -16.71 -30.80
CA PRO A 16 -3.34 -17.49 -31.30
C PRO A 16 -3.65 -17.98 -32.72
N ALA A 17 -2.68 -17.85 -33.63
CA ALA A 17 -2.72 -18.55 -34.90
C ALA A 17 -2.80 -20.07 -34.59
N PRO A 18 -3.81 -20.81 -35.10
CA PRO A 18 -4.05 -22.20 -34.72
C PRO A 18 -2.82 -23.11 -34.89
N GLU A 19 -2.00 -22.86 -35.90
CA GLU A 19 -0.76 -23.57 -36.20
C GLU A 19 0.36 -23.36 -35.17
N CYS A 20 0.25 -22.33 -34.33
CA CYS A 20 1.19 -22.02 -33.25
C CYS A 20 0.73 -22.56 -31.89
N VAL A 21 -0.38 -23.31 -31.86
CA VAL A 21 -0.90 -23.95 -30.65
C VAL A 21 -0.40 -25.40 -30.60
N PHE A 22 0.25 -25.76 -29.50
CA PHE A 22 0.63 -27.14 -29.23
C PHE A 22 -0.49 -27.85 -28.45
N ASN A 23 -1.32 -28.61 -29.17
CA ASN A 23 -2.50 -29.30 -28.63
C ASN A 23 -2.19 -30.62 -27.90
N HIS A 24 -0.93 -30.99 -27.79
CA HIS A 24 -0.47 -32.13 -26.99
C HIS A 24 0.24 -31.55 -25.78
N SER A 25 -0.07 -31.96 -24.55
CA SER A 25 0.64 -31.38 -23.40
C SER A 25 2.02 -32.01 -23.19
N GLU A 26 2.12 -33.33 -23.39
CA GLU A 26 3.37 -34.07 -23.17
C GLU A 26 4.33 -33.97 -24.36
N ILE A 27 5.62 -33.79 -24.06
CA ILE A 27 6.70 -33.75 -25.05
C ILE A 27 7.37 -35.13 -25.11
N THR A 28 7.17 -35.85 -26.20
CA THR A 28 7.70 -37.22 -26.45
C THR A 28 8.09 -37.39 -27.91
N SER A 29 8.73 -38.50 -28.27
CA SER A 29 9.02 -38.88 -29.66
C SER A 29 7.76 -38.96 -30.54
N LYS A 30 6.60 -39.30 -29.95
CA LYS A 30 5.31 -39.38 -30.63
C LYS A 30 4.70 -38.00 -30.88
N THR A 31 4.84 -37.08 -29.92
CA THR A 31 4.18 -35.77 -29.96
C THR A 31 5.06 -34.67 -30.56
N LYS A 32 6.39 -34.80 -30.56
CA LYS A 32 7.33 -33.77 -31.06
C LYS A 32 7.07 -33.34 -32.51
N LYS A 33 6.53 -34.23 -33.35
CA LYS A 33 6.21 -33.94 -34.76
C LYS A 33 5.07 -32.93 -34.92
N PHE A 34 4.25 -32.77 -33.88
CA PHE A 34 3.17 -31.80 -33.81
C PHE A 34 3.59 -30.50 -33.12
N PHE A 35 4.84 -30.40 -32.65
CA PHE A 35 5.31 -29.19 -32.01
C PHE A 35 5.39 -28.04 -33.03
N PRO A 36 4.80 -26.86 -32.75
CA PRO A 36 4.76 -25.76 -33.70
C PRO A 36 6.14 -25.25 -34.10
N LYS A 37 6.26 -24.84 -35.37
CA LYS A 37 7.47 -24.18 -35.89
C LYS A 37 7.37 -22.65 -35.78
N CYS A 38 6.76 -22.16 -34.70
CA CYS A 38 6.53 -20.74 -34.47
C CYS A 38 7.51 -20.15 -33.45
N GLY A 39 7.76 -18.84 -33.54
CA GLY A 39 8.47 -18.07 -32.50
C GLY A 39 7.69 -18.02 -31.19
N MET A 40 6.42 -17.63 -31.26
CA MET A 40 5.52 -17.62 -30.12
C MET A 40 4.67 -18.89 -30.12
N VAL A 41 4.85 -19.74 -29.11
CA VAL A 41 4.13 -21.00 -28.97
C VAL A 41 3.12 -20.93 -27.84
N TYR A 42 1.91 -21.38 -28.11
CA TYR A 42 0.82 -21.44 -27.14
C TYR A 42 0.62 -22.88 -26.69
N GLY A 43 0.79 -23.17 -25.40
CA GLY A 43 0.61 -24.53 -24.89
C GLY A 43 1.05 -24.73 -23.45
N ILE A 44 0.71 -25.90 -22.92
CA ILE A 44 1.19 -26.37 -21.62
C ILE A 44 2.20 -27.46 -21.92
N LEU A 45 3.47 -27.17 -21.70
CA LEU A 45 4.57 -28.10 -21.97
C LEU A 45 4.77 -28.99 -20.75
N VAL A 46 4.59 -30.29 -20.90
CA VAL A 46 4.79 -31.30 -19.86
C VAL A 46 5.96 -32.19 -20.23
N ILE A 47 6.98 -32.20 -19.36
CA ILE A 47 8.14 -33.07 -19.43
C ILE A 47 8.10 -33.96 -18.18
N ASN A 48 7.94 -35.26 -18.38
CA ASN A 48 7.76 -36.20 -17.26
C ASN A 48 8.43 -37.55 -17.52
N SER A 49 8.08 -38.57 -16.74
CA SER A 49 8.60 -39.94 -16.90
C SER A 49 8.29 -40.56 -18.27
N ASN A 50 7.30 -40.05 -19.01
CA ASN A 50 6.97 -40.50 -20.36
C ASN A 50 7.82 -39.82 -21.44
N THR A 51 8.57 -38.76 -21.11
CA THR A 51 9.44 -38.06 -22.05
C THR A 51 10.67 -38.91 -22.36
N ASP A 52 10.66 -39.51 -23.55
CA ASP A 52 11.73 -40.36 -24.10
C ASP A 52 12.76 -39.57 -24.93
N LEU A 53 12.84 -38.25 -24.73
CA LEU A 53 13.74 -37.36 -25.46
C LEU A 53 14.93 -36.95 -24.59
N SER A 54 16.12 -36.95 -25.19
CA SER A 54 17.32 -36.38 -24.56
C SER A 54 17.28 -34.86 -24.52
N LEU A 55 18.12 -34.25 -23.69
CA LEU A 55 18.26 -32.78 -23.63
C LEU A 55 18.52 -32.16 -25.00
N ALA A 56 19.40 -32.76 -25.80
CA ALA A 56 19.72 -32.29 -27.15
C ALA A 56 18.53 -32.41 -28.11
N GLN A 57 17.72 -33.46 -27.97
CA GLN A 57 16.49 -33.61 -28.74
C GLN A 57 15.44 -32.57 -28.33
N LEU A 58 15.28 -32.29 -27.03
CA LEU A 58 14.41 -31.22 -26.53
C LEU A 58 14.85 -29.84 -27.05
N LYS A 59 16.14 -29.51 -27.00
CA LYS A 59 16.70 -28.29 -27.62
C LYS A 59 16.32 -28.18 -29.10
N SER A 60 16.42 -29.29 -29.83
CA SER A 60 16.07 -29.34 -31.26
C SER A 60 14.57 -29.14 -31.50
N VAL A 61 13.69 -29.67 -30.62
CA VAL A 61 12.24 -29.44 -30.68
C VAL A 61 11.91 -27.97 -30.46
N PHE A 62 12.52 -27.34 -29.45
CA PHE A 62 12.22 -25.96 -29.06
C PHE A 62 12.99 -24.89 -29.83
N LYS A 63 13.86 -25.25 -30.79
CA LYS A 63 14.81 -24.34 -31.45
C LYS A 63 14.20 -23.10 -32.10
N ASN A 64 12.95 -23.18 -32.56
CA ASN A 64 12.27 -22.05 -33.19
C ASN A 64 11.47 -21.22 -32.17
N MET A 65 11.23 -21.75 -30.97
CA MET A 65 10.43 -21.10 -29.94
C MET A 65 11.26 -20.04 -29.23
N THR A 66 10.82 -18.80 -29.36
CA THR A 66 11.39 -17.61 -28.74
C THR A 66 10.51 -17.08 -27.62
N THR A 67 9.27 -17.55 -27.48
CA THR A 67 8.32 -17.13 -26.44
C THR A 67 7.34 -18.26 -26.13
N LEU A 68 7.11 -18.52 -24.84
CA LEU A 68 6.11 -19.46 -24.37
C LEU A 68 4.90 -18.71 -23.80
N VAL A 69 3.70 -19.08 -24.25
CA VAL A 69 2.42 -18.60 -23.71
C VAL A 69 1.63 -19.80 -23.20
N GLY A 70 1.46 -19.93 -21.89
CA GLY A 70 0.79 -21.08 -21.28
C GLY A 70 1.53 -21.56 -20.03
N GLY A 71 1.90 -22.84 -19.95
CA GLY A 71 2.50 -23.43 -18.74
C GLY A 71 3.72 -24.30 -19.05
N LEU A 72 4.58 -24.49 -18.05
CA LEU A 72 5.68 -25.46 -18.09
C LEU A 72 5.64 -26.32 -16.83
N ILE A 73 5.52 -27.63 -17.02
CA ILE A 73 5.49 -28.64 -15.97
C ILE A 73 6.62 -29.63 -16.24
N VAL A 74 7.59 -29.70 -15.34
CA VAL A 74 8.67 -30.70 -15.36
C VAL A 74 8.54 -31.55 -14.10
N GLU A 75 8.04 -32.77 -14.23
CA GLU A 75 7.74 -33.60 -13.07
C GLU A 75 8.13 -35.07 -13.23
N ASN A 76 8.73 -35.66 -12.21
CA ASN A 76 9.17 -37.07 -12.24
C ASN A 76 10.05 -37.39 -13.47
N SER A 77 10.80 -36.41 -13.97
CA SER A 77 11.67 -36.55 -15.14
C SER A 77 13.01 -37.16 -14.77
N SER A 78 13.63 -37.85 -15.74
CA SER A 78 15.01 -38.33 -15.64
C SER A 78 16.06 -37.29 -16.01
N LEU A 79 15.66 -36.07 -16.40
CA LEU A 79 16.59 -35.00 -16.78
C LEU A 79 17.38 -34.50 -15.55
N SER A 80 18.69 -34.33 -15.74
CA SER A 80 19.55 -33.67 -14.76
C SER A 80 19.71 -32.16 -14.99
N ASN A 81 19.25 -31.67 -16.15
CA ASN A 81 19.45 -30.30 -16.61
C ASN A 81 18.18 -29.79 -17.33
N LEU A 82 17.73 -28.58 -17.00
CA LEU A 82 16.56 -27.93 -17.60
C LEU A 82 16.90 -26.92 -18.70
N ASP A 83 18.18 -26.74 -19.03
CA ASP A 83 18.59 -25.86 -20.09
C ASP A 83 18.25 -26.48 -21.45
N PHE A 84 16.97 -26.55 -21.82
CA PHE A 84 16.49 -27.06 -23.12
C PHE A 84 15.87 -25.97 -24.00
N PHE A 85 15.68 -24.75 -23.48
CA PHE A 85 15.21 -23.62 -24.28
C PHE A 85 16.35 -22.90 -25.00
N THR A 86 15.98 -22.19 -26.05
CA THR A 86 16.83 -21.22 -26.74
C THR A 86 16.54 -19.81 -26.23
N TYR A 87 17.58 -19.00 -26.02
CA TYR A 87 17.46 -17.62 -25.52
C TYR A 87 17.86 -16.62 -26.62
N PRO A 88 16.93 -16.24 -27.51
CA PRO A 88 17.22 -15.34 -28.63
C PRO A 88 17.53 -13.91 -28.20
N TYR A 89 17.13 -13.51 -26.99
CA TYR A 89 17.29 -12.15 -26.44
C TYR A 89 17.97 -12.16 -25.07
N GLU A 90 18.88 -13.11 -24.81
CA GLU A 90 19.47 -13.39 -23.48
C GLU A 90 18.47 -13.94 -22.44
N TYR A 91 17.16 -13.86 -22.72
CA TYR A 91 16.08 -14.46 -21.95
C TYR A 91 14.95 -15.02 -22.85
N LEU A 92 14.10 -15.84 -22.27
CA LEU A 92 12.85 -16.37 -22.83
C LEU A 92 11.66 -15.65 -22.16
N PRO A 93 10.88 -14.85 -22.89
CA PRO A 93 9.58 -14.39 -22.44
C PRO A 93 8.64 -15.57 -22.17
N PHE A 94 8.12 -15.64 -20.94
CA PHE A 94 7.18 -16.66 -20.50
C PHE A 94 5.88 -16.03 -19.96
N TYR A 95 4.85 -16.05 -20.80
CA TYR A 95 3.50 -15.63 -20.44
C TYR A 95 2.73 -16.78 -19.80
N CYS A 96 2.89 -16.92 -18.48
CA CYS A 96 2.52 -18.11 -17.70
C CYS A 96 1.00 -18.40 -17.55
N LYS A 97 0.15 -17.48 -18.02
CA LYS A 97 -1.31 -17.56 -17.90
C LYS A 97 -1.75 -18.04 -16.49
N THR A 98 -2.66 -19.00 -16.40
CA THR A 98 -3.14 -19.59 -15.13
C THR A 98 -2.34 -20.83 -14.71
N TYR A 99 -1.39 -21.30 -15.53
CA TYR A 99 -0.74 -22.60 -15.33
C TYR A 99 0.62 -22.49 -14.63
N GLY A 100 1.39 -21.44 -14.93
CA GLY A 100 2.64 -21.20 -14.22
C GLY A 100 3.80 -22.13 -14.63
N LEU A 101 4.81 -22.14 -13.75
CA LEU A 101 5.97 -23.01 -13.78
C LEU A 101 5.90 -24.00 -12.62
N VAL A 102 5.97 -25.29 -12.92
CA VAL A 102 6.04 -26.36 -11.92
C VAL A 102 7.24 -27.26 -12.21
N ILE A 103 8.18 -27.36 -11.29
CA ILE A 103 9.35 -28.25 -11.40
C ILE A 103 9.37 -29.12 -10.15
N ARG A 104 8.98 -30.39 -10.24
CA ARG A 104 8.86 -31.22 -9.04
C ARG A 104 9.27 -32.68 -9.15
N ASN A 105 9.73 -33.25 -8.04
CA ASN A 105 10.05 -34.68 -7.94
C ASN A 105 11.06 -35.15 -9.01
N ASN A 106 11.97 -34.30 -9.46
CA ASN A 106 13.00 -34.68 -10.43
C ASN A 106 14.27 -35.10 -9.68
N SER A 107 14.38 -36.39 -9.36
CA SER A 107 15.42 -36.93 -8.48
C SER A 107 16.85 -36.76 -8.99
N LYS A 108 17.04 -36.53 -10.31
CA LYS A 108 18.36 -36.32 -10.92
C LYS A 108 18.70 -34.86 -11.21
N LEU A 109 17.76 -33.94 -10.97
CA LEU A 109 17.88 -32.54 -11.36
C LEU A 109 18.91 -31.80 -10.49
N THR A 110 19.99 -31.34 -11.11
CA THR A 110 21.03 -30.54 -10.47
C THR A 110 21.15 -29.14 -11.07
N ASN A 111 20.78 -28.97 -12.35
CA ASN A 111 20.94 -27.72 -13.08
C ASN A 111 19.58 -27.09 -13.45
N GLY A 112 19.24 -26.00 -12.75
CA GLY A 112 18.07 -25.15 -13.00
C GLY A 112 18.38 -23.80 -13.64
N THR A 113 19.52 -23.60 -14.32
CA THR A 113 19.94 -22.28 -14.85
C THR A 113 18.96 -21.68 -15.86
N MET A 114 18.11 -22.50 -16.49
CA MET A 114 17.00 -22.03 -17.33
C MET A 114 16.13 -20.97 -16.63
N LEU A 115 16.00 -21.05 -15.31
CA LEU A 115 15.23 -20.10 -14.50
C LEU A 115 15.80 -18.68 -14.55
N LEU A 116 17.12 -18.53 -14.65
CA LEU A 116 17.78 -17.22 -14.77
C LEU A 116 17.50 -16.57 -16.13
N GLY A 117 17.40 -17.39 -17.17
CA GLY A 117 17.08 -16.96 -18.53
C GLY A 117 15.59 -16.89 -18.82
N THR A 118 14.70 -16.94 -17.81
CA THR A 118 13.25 -16.89 -18.00
C THR A 118 12.68 -15.59 -17.46
N ARG A 119 11.89 -14.90 -18.28
CA ARG A 119 11.21 -13.66 -17.90
C ARG A 119 9.71 -13.88 -17.77
N PHE A 120 9.19 -13.73 -16.55
CA PHE A 120 7.81 -14.08 -16.22
C PHE A 120 6.86 -12.91 -16.51
N TYR A 121 5.83 -13.18 -17.33
CA TYR A 121 4.76 -12.25 -17.63
C TYR A 121 3.41 -12.83 -17.20
N SER A 122 2.75 -12.16 -16.27
CA SER A 122 1.39 -12.51 -15.86
C SER A 122 0.34 -11.83 -16.75
N GLN A 123 -0.86 -12.43 -16.83
CA GLN A 123 -2.01 -11.81 -17.49
C GLN A 123 -2.64 -10.67 -16.68
N ASN A 124 -2.45 -10.66 -15.36
CA ASN A 124 -3.01 -9.66 -14.47
C ASN A 124 -1.88 -8.91 -13.77
N THR A 125 -1.94 -7.58 -13.76
CA THR A 125 -0.95 -6.74 -13.08
C THR A 125 -0.82 -7.06 -11.60
N THR A 126 -1.87 -7.58 -10.94
CA THR A 126 -1.88 -7.88 -9.50
C THR A 126 -1.61 -9.34 -9.14
N LYS A 127 -1.63 -10.28 -10.09
CA LYS A 127 -1.35 -11.70 -9.82
C LYS A 127 -0.03 -12.09 -10.44
N GLU A 128 0.87 -12.73 -9.70
CA GLU A 128 2.11 -13.25 -10.27
C GLU A 128 1.91 -14.53 -11.06
N CYS A 129 2.94 -14.90 -11.82
CA CYS A 129 3.05 -16.27 -12.31
C CYS A 129 3.15 -17.23 -11.13
N TYR A 130 2.33 -18.28 -11.14
CA TYR A 130 2.52 -19.37 -10.20
C TYR A 130 3.86 -20.05 -10.48
N VAL A 131 4.77 -20.04 -9.52
CA VAL A 131 6.09 -20.70 -9.63
C VAL A 131 6.28 -21.63 -8.44
N SER A 132 6.43 -22.92 -8.72
CA SER A 132 6.63 -23.97 -7.73
C SER A 132 7.79 -24.87 -8.14
N ILE A 133 8.78 -25.00 -7.27
CA ILE A 133 9.98 -25.83 -7.47
C ILE A 133 10.16 -26.69 -6.23
N GLU A 134 9.74 -27.95 -6.29
CA GLU A 134 9.56 -28.77 -5.08
C GLU A 134 10.14 -30.18 -5.20
N ASN A 135 10.75 -30.70 -4.13
CA ASN A 135 11.25 -32.07 -4.04
C ASN A 135 12.24 -32.46 -5.16
N ASN A 136 13.13 -31.54 -5.53
CA ASN A 136 14.26 -31.83 -6.41
C ASN A 136 15.52 -31.94 -5.52
N GLU A 137 15.73 -33.12 -4.93
CA GLU A 137 16.68 -33.34 -3.82
C GLU A 137 18.13 -32.94 -4.12
N LEU A 138 18.51 -32.85 -5.39
CA LEU A 138 19.87 -32.47 -5.84
C LEU A 138 19.99 -31.04 -6.37
N LEU A 139 18.88 -30.27 -6.40
CA LEU A 139 18.85 -28.91 -6.94
C LEU A 139 19.17 -27.87 -5.86
N ASP A 140 20.25 -27.12 -6.04
CA ASP A 140 20.58 -25.97 -5.19
C ASP A 140 19.94 -24.68 -5.76
N MET A 141 18.96 -24.12 -5.04
CA MET A 141 18.29 -22.88 -5.45
C MET A 141 19.01 -21.60 -5.00
N SER A 142 20.03 -21.67 -4.14
CA SER A 142 20.60 -20.50 -3.46
C SER A 142 21.08 -19.39 -4.41
N SER A 143 21.78 -19.75 -5.49
CA SER A 143 22.24 -18.79 -6.51
C SER A 143 21.13 -18.34 -7.45
N LEU A 144 20.07 -19.14 -7.61
CA LEU A 144 18.98 -18.88 -8.54
C LEU A 144 17.99 -17.85 -7.98
N CYS A 145 17.73 -17.87 -6.67
CA CYS A 145 16.73 -17.00 -6.03
C CYS A 145 17.22 -15.56 -5.85
N GLY A 146 18.53 -15.33 -5.77
CA GLY A 146 19.11 -13.99 -5.63
C GLY A 146 19.34 -13.27 -6.96
N GLN A 147 19.00 -13.88 -8.10
CA GLN A 147 19.35 -13.40 -9.44
C GLN A 147 18.14 -13.43 -10.38
N GLY A 148 18.32 -12.77 -11.54
CA GLY A 148 17.31 -12.72 -12.58
C GLY A 148 15.97 -12.17 -12.10
N GLU A 149 14.89 -12.71 -12.66
CA GLU A 149 13.50 -12.32 -12.33
C GLU A 149 12.95 -13.10 -11.12
N LEU A 150 13.59 -14.20 -10.70
CA LEU A 150 13.14 -14.96 -9.52
C LEU A 150 13.23 -14.14 -8.23
N LYS A 151 14.23 -13.26 -8.11
CA LYS A 151 14.40 -12.38 -6.95
C LYS A 151 13.23 -11.39 -6.76
N ASP A 152 12.48 -11.15 -7.84
CA ASP A 152 11.40 -10.16 -7.89
C ASP A 152 10.01 -10.79 -7.72
N LEU A 153 9.93 -12.12 -7.63
CA LEU A 153 8.70 -12.88 -7.36
C LEU A 153 8.41 -12.94 -5.86
N LEU A 154 7.22 -12.51 -5.47
CA LEU A 154 6.77 -12.56 -4.07
C LEU A 154 6.18 -13.92 -3.71
N ASP A 155 5.55 -14.63 -4.65
CA ASP A 155 4.71 -15.80 -4.37
C ASP A 155 5.36 -17.15 -4.73
N ILE A 156 6.68 -17.20 -4.89
CA ILE A 156 7.41 -18.43 -5.26
C ILE A 156 7.40 -19.48 -4.14
N ARG A 157 7.20 -20.75 -4.52
CA ARG A 157 7.29 -21.90 -3.62
C ARG A 157 8.52 -22.74 -3.90
N THR A 158 9.38 -22.87 -2.90
CA THR A 158 10.53 -23.79 -2.94
C THR A 158 10.58 -24.64 -1.68
N LYS A 159 10.43 -25.96 -1.82
CA LYS A 159 10.45 -26.89 -0.69
C LYS A 159 11.08 -28.22 -1.08
N GLY A 160 11.81 -28.87 -0.18
CA GLY A 160 12.37 -30.21 -0.42
C GLY A 160 13.45 -30.28 -1.50
N ASN A 161 13.98 -29.15 -1.96
CA ASN A 161 15.18 -29.13 -2.79
C ASN A 161 16.44 -29.19 -1.91
N PHE A 162 17.62 -29.44 -2.51
CA PHE A 162 18.90 -29.44 -1.78
C PHE A 162 19.10 -28.17 -0.95
N LYS A 163 18.77 -27.02 -1.56
CA LYS A 163 18.56 -25.74 -0.87
C LYS A 163 17.36 -25.02 -1.47
N ASN A 164 16.62 -24.30 -0.64
CA ASN A 164 15.44 -23.53 -1.02
C ASN A 164 15.74 -22.02 -1.03
N CYS A 165 14.88 -21.21 -1.63
CA CYS A 165 15.05 -19.75 -1.66
C CYS A 165 14.92 -19.09 -0.28
N GLY A 166 14.04 -19.64 0.53
CA GLY A 166 13.62 -19.10 1.82
C GLY A 166 12.46 -19.92 2.37
N CYS A 167 11.81 -19.40 3.40
CA CYS A 167 10.66 -20.02 4.04
C CYS A 167 9.36 -19.47 3.46
N GLN A 168 8.29 -20.25 3.61
CA GLN A 168 6.95 -19.81 3.22
C GLN A 168 6.31 -19.04 4.38
N GLY A 169 5.65 -17.93 4.08
CA GLY A 169 5.03 -17.05 5.07
C GLY A 169 3.98 -17.72 5.95
N ASN A 170 3.37 -18.79 5.45
CA ASN A 170 2.41 -19.63 6.15
C ASN A 170 3.00 -21.00 6.57
N GLY A 171 4.33 -21.13 6.56
CA GLY A 171 5.03 -22.32 7.01
C GLY A 171 4.96 -22.49 8.54
N PRO A 172 5.31 -23.68 9.06
CA PRO A 172 5.45 -23.89 10.49
C PRO A 172 6.60 -23.06 11.07
N LEU A 173 6.48 -22.62 12.33
CA LEU A 173 7.49 -21.79 13.01
C LEU A 173 8.91 -22.37 12.96
N SER A 174 9.06 -23.70 12.98
CA SER A 174 10.35 -24.39 12.88
C SER A 174 11.11 -24.08 11.60
N GLU A 175 10.41 -23.78 10.50
CA GLU A 175 11.05 -23.41 9.22
C GLU A 175 11.72 -22.03 9.28
N PHE A 176 11.28 -21.14 10.18
CA PHE A 176 11.81 -19.78 10.27
C PHE A 176 13.16 -19.70 10.99
N GLN A 177 13.50 -20.67 11.86
CA GLN A 177 14.75 -20.65 12.64
C GLN A 177 16.01 -20.49 11.77
N ASN A 178 16.03 -21.14 10.60
CA ASN A 178 17.14 -21.11 9.65
C ASN A 178 16.83 -20.26 8.40
N CYS A 179 15.87 -19.35 8.52
CA CYS A 179 15.37 -18.54 7.43
C CYS A 179 15.59 -17.06 7.72
N ASN A 180 15.97 -16.30 6.69
CA ASN A 180 16.03 -14.83 6.76
C ASN A 180 15.08 -14.14 5.78
N THR A 181 14.48 -14.87 4.84
CA THR A 181 13.63 -14.34 3.77
C THR A 181 12.36 -15.15 3.68
N THR A 182 11.22 -14.48 3.84
CA THR A 182 9.90 -15.08 3.65
C THR A 182 9.35 -14.77 2.26
N PHE A 183 8.76 -15.77 1.62
CA PHE A 183 7.96 -15.65 0.39
C PHE A 183 6.49 -15.92 0.71
N ASN A 184 5.57 -15.43 -0.12
CA ASN A 184 4.12 -15.43 0.14
C ASN A 184 3.75 -14.65 1.43
N GLY A 185 4.55 -13.65 1.79
CA GLY A 185 4.34 -12.77 2.93
C GLY A 185 4.70 -13.39 4.28
N LEU A 186 4.00 -12.96 5.33
CA LEU A 186 4.04 -13.55 6.67
C LEU A 186 2.60 -13.71 7.16
N LYS A 187 2.18 -14.94 7.46
CA LYS A 187 0.80 -15.27 7.82
C LYS A 187 0.76 -15.99 9.17
N LEU A 188 0.26 -15.31 10.19
CA LEU A 188 0.09 -15.83 11.55
C LEU A 188 -1.41 -15.82 11.88
N LEU A 189 -2.07 -16.94 11.60
CA LEU A 189 -3.53 -17.07 11.69
C LEU A 189 -3.90 -18.05 12.79
N ASN A 190 -4.87 -17.69 13.64
CA ASN A 190 -5.40 -18.54 14.71
C ASN A 190 -4.32 -19.01 15.69
N THR A 191 -3.46 -18.08 16.12
CA THR A 191 -2.26 -18.42 16.89
C THR A 191 -2.36 -17.99 18.35
N THR A 192 -2.40 -18.97 19.26
CA THR A 192 -2.38 -18.76 20.71
C THR A 192 -1.11 -19.36 21.32
N ASN A 193 -0.44 -18.63 22.22
CA ASN A 193 0.75 -19.10 22.95
C ASN A 193 1.91 -19.57 22.05
N LEU A 194 2.27 -18.78 21.03
CA LEU A 194 3.39 -19.08 20.15
C LEU A 194 4.71 -18.51 20.68
N ASP A 195 5.77 -19.32 20.59
CA ASP A 195 7.14 -18.82 20.63
C ASP A 195 7.48 -18.20 19.27
N LEU A 196 7.52 -16.86 19.21
CA LEU A 196 7.84 -16.10 18.00
C LEU A 196 9.34 -15.89 17.81
N TYR A 197 10.19 -16.40 18.70
CA TYR A 197 11.65 -16.27 18.59
C TYR A 197 12.21 -16.73 17.22
N PRO A 198 11.70 -17.80 16.57
CA PRO A 198 12.15 -18.18 15.23
C PRO A 198 12.02 -17.08 14.16
N LEU A 199 11.10 -16.12 14.34
CA LEU A 199 10.86 -15.02 13.40
C LEU A 199 11.84 -13.86 13.57
N SER A 200 12.64 -13.84 14.65
CA SER A 200 13.63 -12.79 14.90
C SER A 200 14.73 -12.73 13.84
N ASN A 201 15.04 -13.84 13.17
CA ASN A 201 16.03 -13.93 12.10
C ASN A 201 15.55 -13.38 10.75
N ILE A 202 14.25 -13.11 10.60
CA ILE A 202 13.68 -12.61 9.35
C ILE A 202 14.18 -11.19 9.10
N THR A 203 14.94 -11.02 8.02
CA THR A 203 15.40 -9.72 7.52
C THR A 203 14.56 -9.23 6.36
N THR A 204 14.01 -10.14 5.55
CA THR A 204 13.26 -9.82 4.34
C THR A 204 11.88 -10.47 4.35
N ILE A 205 10.85 -9.67 4.06
CA ILE A 205 9.48 -10.15 3.83
C ILE A 205 9.10 -9.84 2.39
N GLN A 206 8.77 -10.86 1.61
CA GLN A 206 8.26 -10.72 0.24
C GLN A 206 6.77 -11.10 0.22
N GLY A 207 5.90 -10.10 0.16
CA GLY A 207 4.44 -10.25 0.23
C GLY A 207 3.83 -9.57 1.44
N SER A 208 2.52 -9.75 1.62
CA SER A 208 1.74 -9.10 2.69
C SER A 208 2.00 -9.69 4.08
N ILE A 209 1.86 -8.88 5.12
CA ILE A 209 1.81 -9.33 6.51
C ILE A 209 0.34 -9.48 6.91
N ASP A 210 -0.03 -10.65 7.41
CA ASP A 210 -1.39 -11.01 7.78
C ASP A 210 -1.42 -11.74 9.12
N ILE A 211 -1.85 -11.04 10.18
CA ILE A 211 -1.90 -11.55 11.55
C ILE A 211 -3.33 -11.44 12.04
N GLN A 212 -3.97 -12.61 12.24
CA GLN A 212 -5.37 -12.67 12.61
C GLN A 212 -5.66 -13.66 13.72
N ASN A 213 -6.65 -13.33 14.55
CA ASN A 213 -7.18 -14.22 15.60
C ASN A 213 -6.05 -14.75 16.49
N SER A 214 -5.20 -13.85 16.99
CA SER A 214 -3.98 -14.21 17.72
C SER A 214 -3.84 -13.52 19.06
N ASN A 215 -2.98 -14.09 19.90
CA ASN A 215 -2.52 -13.48 21.14
C ASN A 215 -1.16 -12.77 20.95
N ILE A 216 -0.90 -12.18 19.78
CA ILE A 216 0.32 -11.43 19.50
C ILE A 216 0.16 -10.00 20.05
N GLN A 217 1.14 -9.54 20.83
CA GLN A 217 1.05 -8.25 21.53
C GLN A 217 1.44 -7.04 20.66
N ASN A 218 2.34 -7.24 19.70
CA ASN A 218 2.86 -6.23 18.76
C ASN A 218 3.81 -6.91 17.74
N LEU A 219 4.39 -6.14 16.82
CA LEU A 219 5.31 -6.60 15.78
C LEU A 219 6.80 -6.63 16.20
N SER A 220 7.13 -6.36 17.47
CA SER A 220 8.53 -6.21 17.91
C SER A 220 9.34 -7.50 17.86
N PHE A 221 8.68 -8.66 17.72
CA PHE A 221 9.33 -9.96 17.50
C PHE A 221 10.11 -10.04 16.18
N LEU A 222 9.82 -9.17 15.21
CA LEU A 222 10.53 -9.06 13.93
C LEU A 222 11.84 -8.26 14.08
N THR A 223 12.69 -8.62 15.04
CA THR A 223 13.81 -7.78 15.50
C THR A 223 14.81 -7.39 14.42
N ASN A 224 15.06 -8.27 13.44
CA ASN A 224 16.02 -8.02 12.36
C ASN A 224 15.35 -7.61 11.03
N TRP A 225 14.05 -7.34 11.03
CA TRP A 225 13.33 -7.01 9.79
C TRP A 225 13.84 -5.70 9.19
N GLN A 226 14.20 -5.75 7.92
CA GLN A 226 14.84 -4.64 7.20
C GLN A 226 14.19 -4.38 5.84
N PHE A 227 13.82 -5.44 5.13
CA PHE A 227 13.34 -5.35 3.76
C PHE A 227 11.91 -5.83 3.66
N TRP A 228 11.06 -5.04 3.02
CA TRP A 228 9.68 -5.44 2.76
C TRP A 228 9.31 -5.11 1.33
N THR A 229 8.99 -6.15 0.57
CA THR A 229 8.62 -6.02 -0.84
C THR A 229 7.18 -6.47 -1.01
N VAL A 230 6.37 -5.61 -1.65
CA VAL A 230 4.95 -5.87 -1.87
C VAL A 230 4.52 -5.53 -3.29
N LYS A 231 3.49 -6.23 -3.75
CA LYS A 231 2.72 -5.85 -4.93
C LYS A 231 1.45 -5.18 -4.43
N SER A 232 1.36 -3.87 -4.66
CA SER A 232 0.28 -3.05 -4.15
C SER A 232 -0.46 -2.36 -5.29
N ASN A 233 -1.75 -2.62 -5.40
CA ASN A 233 -2.67 -1.81 -6.20
C ASN A 233 -4.04 -1.83 -5.53
N ARG A 234 -4.25 -0.94 -4.55
CA ARG A 234 -5.46 -0.88 -3.71
C ARG A 234 -5.76 -2.19 -3.00
N THR A 235 -4.71 -2.83 -2.50
CA THR A 235 -4.77 -4.12 -1.81
C THR A 235 -4.29 -3.96 -0.38
N VAL A 236 -4.89 -4.74 0.53
CA VAL A 236 -4.42 -4.80 1.92
C VAL A 236 -3.10 -5.56 1.95
N ILE A 237 -2.03 -4.89 2.39
CA ILE A 237 -0.69 -5.46 2.50
C ILE A 237 -0.26 -5.67 3.95
N LEU A 238 -0.88 -4.96 4.89
CA LEU A 238 -0.73 -5.16 6.34
C LEU A 238 -2.12 -5.38 6.91
N ASN A 239 -2.37 -6.58 7.42
CA ASN A 239 -3.64 -6.93 8.04
C ASN A 239 -3.40 -7.37 9.48
N LEU A 240 -3.92 -6.61 10.43
CA LEU A 240 -3.91 -6.90 11.86
C LEU A 240 -5.37 -6.91 12.31
N GLN A 241 -5.92 -8.10 12.51
CA GLN A 241 -7.36 -8.27 12.77
C GLN A 241 -7.62 -9.23 13.93
N ASN A 242 -8.57 -8.90 14.81
CA ASN A 242 -9.01 -9.78 15.90
C ASN A 242 -7.84 -10.25 16.80
N ASN A 243 -6.96 -9.32 17.20
CA ASN A 243 -5.85 -9.62 18.12
C ASN A 243 -6.08 -8.88 19.44
N PRO A 244 -6.88 -9.44 20.37
CA PRO A 244 -7.47 -8.69 21.48
C PRO A 244 -6.47 -8.22 22.53
N ILE A 245 -5.25 -8.76 22.55
CA ILE A 245 -4.19 -8.33 23.48
C ILE A 245 -3.14 -7.43 22.82
N MET A 246 -3.29 -7.12 21.52
CA MET A 246 -2.40 -6.22 20.81
C MET A 246 -2.67 -4.79 21.25
N LYS A 247 -1.79 -4.22 22.08
CA LYS A 247 -1.90 -2.83 22.58
C LYS A 247 -1.06 -1.83 21.81
N ARG A 248 -0.08 -2.29 21.05
CA ARG A 248 0.85 -1.45 20.30
C ARG A 248 1.15 -2.07 18.96
N LEU A 249 1.43 -1.24 17.96
CA LEU A 249 1.91 -1.73 16.68
C LEU A 249 3.34 -2.28 16.84
N GLY A 250 4.22 -1.54 17.50
CA GLY A 250 5.55 -2.00 17.89
C GLY A 250 6.40 -2.37 16.69
N LEU A 251 6.31 -1.57 15.62
CA LEU A 251 7.23 -1.72 14.49
C LEU A 251 8.65 -1.59 15.05
N PRO A 252 9.54 -2.58 14.84
CA PRO A 252 10.92 -2.50 15.29
C PRO A 252 11.51 -1.21 14.70
N VAL A 253 11.74 -0.21 15.56
CA VAL A 253 11.92 1.19 15.19
C VAL A 253 12.85 1.28 13.99
N LEU A 254 12.26 1.65 12.86
CA LEU A 254 12.97 1.67 11.61
C LEU A 254 13.97 2.81 11.66
N LYS A 255 15.22 2.54 11.29
CA LYS A 255 16.17 3.60 10.99
C LYS A 255 15.69 4.21 9.68
N VAL A 256 14.68 5.10 9.76
CA VAL A 256 14.13 5.81 8.60
C VAL A 256 15.32 6.34 7.77
N PRO A 257 15.31 6.28 6.44
CA PRO A 257 16.38 6.88 5.67
C PRO A 257 16.54 8.36 6.06
N LYS A 258 17.76 8.91 6.15
CA LYS A 258 17.90 10.37 6.15
C LYS A 258 17.40 10.82 4.78
N VAL A 259 16.14 11.23 4.66
CA VAL A 259 15.67 11.87 3.45
C VAL A 259 16.29 13.26 3.45
N CYS A 260 17.37 13.42 2.68
CA CYS A 260 17.99 14.71 2.45
C CYS A 260 16.97 15.62 1.76
N ARG A 261 16.61 16.70 2.46
CA ARG A 261 16.15 17.95 1.84
C ARG A 261 17.04 18.21 0.63
N ARG A 262 16.42 18.49 -0.52
CA ARG A 262 17.01 18.98 -1.80
C ARG A 262 18.54 19.13 -1.75
N HIS A 263 19.24 18.31 -2.53
CA HIS A 263 20.71 18.23 -2.74
C HIS A 263 21.39 16.98 -2.12
N GLN A 264 21.36 15.91 -2.92
CA GLN A 264 22.53 15.06 -3.25
C GLN A 264 23.54 14.81 -2.10
N LYS A 265 23.29 13.78 -1.29
CA LYS A 265 24.31 12.80 -0.86
C LYS A 265 23.64 11.61 -0.19
N GLU A 266 24.03 10.43 -0.64
CA GLU A 266 23.62 9.13 -0.09
C GLU A 266 23.81 9.10 1.43
N VAL A 267 22.79 8.65 2.13
CA VAL A 267 22.95 8.19 3.51
C VAL A 267 22.34 6.80 3.56
N GLU A 268 23.23 5.83 3.81
CA GLU A 268 22.94 4.43 4.10
C GLU A 268 21.65 4.26 4.92
N SER A 269 20.59 3.77 4.30
CA SER A 269 19.48 3.16 5.00
C SER A 269 19.49 1.67 4.71
N PHE A 270 19.90 0.89 5.69
CA PHE A 270 19.91 -0.58 5.67
C PHE A 270 18.51 -1.21 5.51
N GLN A 271 17.44 -0.41 5.46
CA GLN A 271 16.06 -0.87 5.35
C GLN A 271 15.41 -0.26 4.11
N LYS A 272 14.83 -1.11 3.24
CA LYS A 272 14.20 -0.72 1.97
C LYS A 272 12.79 -1.32 1.90
N PHE A 273 11.81 -0.44 1.81
CA PHE A 273 10.46 -0.82 1.40
C PHE A 273 10.34 -0.66 -0.11
N GLU A 274 9.90 -1.70 -0.81
CA GLU A 274 9.80 -1.71 -2.27
C GLU A 274 8.40 -2.12 -2.73
N LYS A 275 7.68 -1.17 -3.34
CA LYS A 275 6.45 -1.43 -4.06
C LYS A 275 6.77 -1.80 -5.51
N LYS A 276 6.49 -3.05 -5.89
CA LYS A 276 6.69 -3.53 -7.27
C LYS A 276 5.60 -3.03 -8.24
N LEU A 277 4.46 -2.59 -7.72
CA LEU A 277 3.37 -1.99 -8.49
C LEU A 277 3.12 -0.55 -8.03
N ARG A 278 2.74 0.30 -8.99
CA ARG A 278 2.35 1.68 -8.72
C ARG A 278 0.88 1.69 -8.30
N GLY A 279 0.62 1.73 -7.00
CA GLY A 279 -0.73 1.86 -6.45
C GLY A 279 -0.73 1.89 -4.92
N LEU A 280 -1.72 2.59 -4.35
CA LEU A 280 -1.86 2.77 -2.90
C LEU A 280 -1.93 1.41 -2.17
N GLY A 281 -1.09 1.24 -1.15
CA GLY A 281 -1.15 0.10 -0.24
C GLY A 281 -2.10 0.39 0.90
N LEU A 282 -2.87 -0.61 1.31
CA LEU A 282 -3.81 -0.48 2.42
C LEU A 282 -3.33 -1.26 3.63
N ALA A 283 -3.53 -0.69 4.80
CA ALA A 283 -3.49 -1.37 6.08
C ALA A 283 -4.92 -1.62 6.60
N ASN A 284 -5.15 -2.76 7.22
CA ASN A 284 -6.36 -3.05 7.98
C ASN A 284 -5.96 -3.27 9.44
N ILE A 285 -6.45 -2.40 10.32
CA ILE A 285 -6.25 -2.48 11.77
C ILE A 285 -7.63 -2.49 12.38
N GLU A 286 -8.07 -3.66 12.84
CA GLU A 286 -9.47 -3.89 13.20
C GLU A 286 -9.58 -4.85 14.39
N ASN A 287 -10.46 -4.53 15.34
CA ASN A 287 -10.76 -5.38 16.49
C ASN A 287 -9.49 -5.83 17.26
N LEU A 288 -8.65 -4.85 17.60
CA LEU A 288 -7.48 -5.05 18.48
C LEU A 288 -7.85 -4.76 19.94
N HIS A 289 -6.87 -4.59 20.83
CA HIS A 289 -7.17 -4.17 22.21
C HIS A 289 -7.81 -2.75 22.22
N PRO A 290 -8.78 -2.44 23.10
CA PRO A 290 -9.41 -1.10 23.18
C PRO A 290 -8.46 0.07 23.53
N GLU A 291 -7.28 -0.26 24.05
CA GLU A 291 -6.18 0.67 24.34
C GLU A 291 -5.11 0.67 23.23
N PHE A 292 -5.36 -0.01 22.11
CA PHE A 292 -4.43 -0.02 20.99
C PHE A 292 -4.17 1.42 20.52
N CYS A 293 -2.90 1.80 20.52
CA CYS A 293 -2.48 3.10 20.05
C CYS A 293 -1.28 3.00 19.10
N ILE A 294 -1.22 3.95 18.18
CA ILE A 294 -0.12 4.16 17.25
C ILE A 294 0.57 5.46 17.63
N THR A 295 1.90 5.42 17.76
CA THR A 295 2.71 6.60 18.06
C THR A 295 2.83 7.53 16.86
N ILE A 296 3.21 8.79 17.11
CA ILE A 296 3.46 9.76 16.03
C ILE A 296 4.60 9.29 15.12
N ALA A 297 5.66 8.70 15.69
CA ALA A 297 6.76 8.13 14.91
C ALA A 297 6.31 6.97 14.00
N GLU A 298 5.43 6.09 14.48
CA GLU A 298 4.86 5.00 13.67
C GLU A 298 3.97 5.53 12.55
N PHE A 299 3.08 6.50 12.83
CA PHE A 299 2.27 7.13 11.78
C PHE A 299 3.13 7.80 10.72
N LYS A 300 4.12 8.58 11.14
CA LYS A 300 5.09 9.20 10.25
C LYS A 300 5.76 8.17 9.35
N PHE A 301 6.19 7.03 9.91
CA PHE A 301 6.78 5.95 9.13
C PHE A 301 5.79 5.33 8.13
N ILE A 302 4.56 5.06 8.56
CA ILE A 302 3.49 4.52 7.70
C ILE A 302 3.22 5.45 6.52
N PHE A 303 3.25 6.76 6.74
CA PHE A 303 2.99 7.77 5.72
C PHE A 303 4.18 8.03 4.80
N GLU A 304 5.33 8.34 5.37
CA GLU A 304 6.48 8.81 4.59
C GLU A 304 7.30 7.67 3.97
N VAL A 305 7.27 6.47 4.57
CA VAL A 305 8.08 5.34 4.10
C VAL A 305 7.24 4.25 3.48
N LEU A 306 6.19 3.81 4.18
CA LEU A 306 5.33 2.74 3.66
C LEU A 306 4.29 3.27 2.66
N GLU A 307 3.99 4.58 2.72
CA GLU A 307 2.96 5.24 1.91
C GLU A 307 1.65 4.44 1.91
N LEU A 308 1.15 4.10 3.10
CA LEU A 308 -0.10 3.36 3.28
C LEU A 308 -1.24 4.28 3.69
N SER A 309 -2.44 3.94 3.22
CA SER A 309 -3.69 4.41 3.81
C SER A 309 -4.39 3.24 4.51
N PHE A 310 -5.54 3.50 5.12
CA PHE A 310 -6.25 2.51 5.92
C PHE A 310 -7.57 2.11 5.27
N LEU A 311 -7.85 0.81 5.29
CA LEU A 311 -9.18 0.28 5.00
C LEU A 311 -10.08 0.44 6.24
N ASN A 312 -9.62 -0.09 7.38
CA ASN A 312 -10.16 0.18 8.71
C ASN A 312 -9.00 0.56 9.66
N LEU A 313 -9.30 1.40 10.64
CA LEU A 313 -8.35 1.85 11.65
C LEU A 313 -9.03 2.01 13.02
N ASP A 314 -9.04 0.92 13.78
CA ASP A 314 -9.44 0.90 15.19
C ASP A 314 -8.22 1.20 16.06
N ALA A 315 -7.85 2.48 16.18
CA ALA A 315 -6.67 2.89 16.92
C ALA A 315 -6.80 4.30 17.50
N LYS A 316 -6.01 4.56 18.55
CA LYS A 316 -5.80 5.89 19.14
C LYS A 316 -4.39 6.40 18.82
N ILE A 317 -4.17 7.70 19.01
CA ILE A 317 -2.80 8.24 19.06
C ILE A 317 -2.27 8.01 20.47
N CYS A 318 -1.03 7.52 20.61
CA CYS A 318 -0.42 7.35 21.93
C CYS A 318 -0.11 8.70 22.58
N ASN A 319 -0.62 8.95 23.79
CA ASN A 319 -0.46 10.24 24.48
C ASN A 319 0.92 10.44 25.13
N GLU A 320 1.55 9.38 25.61
CA GLU A 320 2.80 9.46 26.40
C GLU A 320 4.04 9.09 25.58
N GLU A 321 3.86 8.47 24.41
CA GLU A 321 4.94 7.95 23.58
C GLU A 321 4.87 8.54 22.17
N ILE A 322 5.76 9.50 21.90
CA ILE A 322 5.93 10.09 20.57
C ILE A 322 6.74 9.16 19.66
N GLY A 323 7.78 8.51 20.21
CA GLY A 323 8.80 7.77 19.47
C GLY A 323 9.88 8.67 18.86
N ASP A 324 10.75 8.11 18.02
CA ASP A 324 11.82 8.85 17.33
C ASP A 324 11.27 9.58 16.09
N ILE A 325 11.05 10.88 16.23
CA ILE A 325 10.66 11.79 15.13
C ILE A 325 11.85 12.55 14.54
N ARG A 326 13.08 12.27 14.99
CA ARG A 326 14.34 12.88 14.51
C ARG A 326 14.40 14.39 14.70
N ASP A 327 14.88 15.09 13.67
CA ASP A 327 15.01 16.53 13.60
C ASP A 327 13.66 17.24 13.39
N ASN A 328 12.54 16.51 13.27
CA ASN A 328 11.24 17.14 13.15
C ASN A 328 10.80 17.75 14.48
N VAL A 329 10.34 18.99 14.42
CA VAL A 329 9.83 19.72 15.57
C VAL A 329 8.34 19.44 15.72
N LEU A 330 7.98 18.79 16.83
CA LEU A 330 6.60 18.60 17.24
C LEU A 330 6.15 19.76 18.13
N CYS A 331 4.98 20.30 17.81
CA CYS A 331 4.34 21.38 18.55
C CYS A 331 2.93 20.96 18.97
N HIS A 332 2.58 21.24 20.23
CA HIS A 332 1.19 21.16 20.67
C HIS A 332 0.49 22.48 20.32
N PHE A 333 -0.70 22.39 19.73
CA PHE A 333 -1.45 23.58 19.35
C PHE A 333 -2.25 24.11 20.55
N GLU A 334 -1.97 25.35 20.93
CA GLU A 334 -2.75 26.11 21.91
C GLU A 334 -3.49 27.27 21.23
N SER A 335 -2.76 28.08 20.45
CA SER A 335 -3.29 29.17 19.64
C SER A 335 -2.35 29.46 18.45
N MET A 336 -2.83 30.22 17.45
CA MET A 336 -1.98 30.69 16.36
C MET A 336 -0.89 31.66 16.84
N TYR A 337 -1.15 32.44 17.89
CA TYR A 337 -0.19 33.34 18.51
C TYR A 337 0.97 32.60 19.19
N ASP A 338 0.66 31.52 19.92
CA ASP A 338 1.66 30.75 20.69
C ASP A 338 2.40 29.71 19.85
N LEU A 339 1.84 29.33 18.69
CA LEU A 339 2.48 28.36 17.79
C LEU A 339 3.87 28.85 17.33
N PRO A 340 4.94 28.05 17.45
CA PRO A 340 6.25 28.40 16.91
C PRO A 340 6.30 28.40 15.37
N TYR A 341 7.23 29.17 14.78
CA TYR A 341 7.42 29.25 13.32
C TYR A 341 8.09 28.03 12.69
N ASN A 342 8.72 27.18 13.49
CA ASN A 342 9.55 26.06 13.05
C ASN A 342 8.90 24.69 13.29
N CYS A 343 7.58 24.64 13.51
CA CYS A 343 6.85 23.39 13.67
C CYS A 343 6.78 22.61 12.35
N ASP A 344 7.19 21.34 12.38
CA ASP A 344 6.99 20.40 11.26
C ASP A 344 5.73 19.54 11.50
N ILE A 345 5.42 19.25 12.77
CA ILE A 345 4.32 18.39 13.21
C ILE A 345 3.48 19.16 14.24
N ILE A 346 2.16 19.17 14.06
CA ILE A 346 1.22 19.72 15.03
C ILE A 346 0.38 18.61 15.65
N VAL A 347 0.24 18.64 16.97
CA VAL A 347 -0.72 17.84 17.74
C VAL A 347 -1.75 18.77 18.35
N GLY A 348 -3.02 18.60 17.99
CA GLY A 348 -4.12 19.44 18.46
C GLY A 348 -4.95 20.00 17.30
N ASN A 349 -6.13 20.53 17.65
CA ASN A 349 -7.08 21.08 16.70
C ASN A 349 -6.68 22.52 16.32
N VAL A 350 -6.23 22.70 15.07
CA VAL A 350 -5.81 24.02 14.57
C VAL A 350 -7.05 24.85 14.25
N ILE A 351 -7.15 26.03 14.88
CA ILE A 351 -8.19 27.02 14.62
C ILE A 351 -7.52 28.32 14.21
N VAL A 352 -7.91 28.85 13.05
CA VAL A 352 -7.54 30.18 12.57
C VAL A 352 -8.81 31.02 12.52
N ASP A 353 -8.90 32.02 13.39
CA ASP A 353 -10.07 32.91 13.49
C ASP A 353 -9.72 34.34 13.04
N PHE A 354 -10.70 35.24 13.14
CA PHE A 354 -10.48 36.66 12.94
C PHE A 354 -9.37 37.20 13.85
N GLY A 355 -8.36 37.85 13.28
CA GLY A 355 -7.19 38.38 13.99
C GLY A 355 -5.95 37.48 13.92
N ASP A 356 -6.10 36.21 13.52
CA ASP A 356 -4.98 35.28 13.42
C ASP A 356 -4.22 35.36 12.08
N GLU A 357 -4.67 36.19 11.13
CA GLU A 357 -4.14 36.21 9.77
C GLU A 357 -2.65 36.54 9.70
N GLU A 358 -2.13 37.34 10.62
CA GLU A 358 -0.69 37.64 10.71
C GLU A 358 0.15 36.42 11.10
N TYR A 359 -0.43 35.49 11.85
CA TYR A 359 0.23 34.28 12.34
C TYR A 359 0.12 33.10 11.37
N PHE A 360 -0.75 33.19 10.36
CA PHE A 360 -1.03 32.10 9.42
C PHE A 360 0.22 31.51 8.76
N SER A 361 1.26 32.34 8.56
CA SER A 361 2.55 31.91 7.98
C SER A 361 3.30 30.84 8.80
N LYS A 362 2.98 30.66 10.07
CA LYS A 362 3.53 29.59 10.92
C LYS A 362 3.14 28.18 10.45
N LEU A 363 2.04 28.06 9.70
CA LEU A 363 1.58 26.79 9.13
C LEU A 363 2.31 26.42 7.82
N PHE A 364 3.14 27.31 7.26
CA PHE A 364 3.76 27.07 5.95
C PHE A 364 4.79 25.95 5.92
N ASN A 365 5.35 25.57 7.07
CA ASN A 365 6.32 24.47 7.20
C ASN A 365 5.74 23.22 7.86
N VAL A 366 4.45 23.22 8.22
CA VAL A 366 3.80 22.10 8.88
C VAL A 366 3.43 21.05 7.85
N TRP A 367 3.93 19.82 8.04
CA TRP A 367 3.71 18.70 7.13
C TRP A 367 2.66 17.72 7.67
N HIS A 368 2.60 17.55 8.99
CA HIS A 368 1.70 16.61 9.65
C HIS A 368 0.80 17.33 10.65
N LEU A 369 -0.52 17.10 10.54
CA LEU A 369 -1.50 17.54 11.52
C LEU A 369 -2.17 16.33 12.17
N TYR A 370 -1.93 16.15 13.45
CA TYR A 370 -2.64 15.20 14.32
C TYR A 370 -3.77 15.94 15.06
N GLY A 371 -4.86 16.19 14.34
CA GLY A 371 -5.98 17.02 14.79
C GLY A 371 -6.91 17.42 13.65
N THR A 372 -7.84 18.33 13.93
CA THR A 372 -8.74 18.95 12.95
C THR A 372 -8.20 20.32 12.49
N LEU A 373 -8.69 20.81 11.35
CA LEU A 373 -8.37 22.12 10.81
C LEU A 373 -9.64 22.97 10.63
N THR A 374 -9.72 24.09 11.34
CA THR A 374 -10.80 25.07 11.22
C THR A 374 -10.24 26.43 10.81
N ILE A 375 -10.76 27.02 9.75
CA ILE A 375 -10.40 28.37 9.28
C ILE A 375 -11.70 29.16 9.09
N ARG A 376 -11.91 30.19 9.90
CA ARG A 376 -13.18 30.91 9.90
C ARG A 376 -13.04 32.40 10.14
N ASN A 377 -14.03 33.16 9.66
CA ASN A 377 -14.14 34.61 9.87
C ASN A 377 -12.89 35.41 9.45
N THR A 378 -12.03 34.85 8.58
CA THR A 378 -10.76 35.47 8.23
C THR A 378 -10.87 36.37 7.00
N ASN A 379 -9.89 37.25 6.84
CA ASN A 379 -9.62 38.02 5.64
C ASN A 379 -8.56 37.38 4.73
N LEU A 380 -8.22 36.11 4.95
CA LEU A 380 -7.27 35.38 4.11
C LEU A 380 -7.77 35.34 2.66
N LYS A 381 -6.83 35.43 1.72
CA LYS A 381 -7.12 35.35 0.28
C LYS A 381 -6.84 33.97 -0.29
N THR A 382 -5.78 33.31 0.19
CA THR A 382 -5.30 32.04 -0.38
C THR A 382 -4.61 31.14 0.66
N PHE A 383 -4.62 29.82 0.41
CA PHE A 383 -3.84 28.80 1.13
C PHE A 383 -2.60 28.31 0.37
N ASN A 384 -2.23 28.93 -0.76
CA ASN A 384 -1.20 28.44 -1.68
C ASN A 384 0.21 28.17 -1.09
N ARG A 385 0.48 28.56 0.16
CA ARG A 385 1.74 28.31 0.87
C ARG A 385 1.63 27.26 1.98
N LEU A 386 0.46 26.66 2.21
CA LEU A 386 0.33 25.53 3.13
C LEU A 386 1.00 24.29 2.55
N GLN A 387 1.85 23.63 3.35
CA GLN A 387 2.59 22.41 2.99
C GLN A 387 2.05 21.14 3.65
N LEU A 388 0.87 21.25 4.27
CA LEU A 388 0.23 20.14 4.97
C LEU A 388 0.10 18.94 4.03
N SER A 389 0.71 17.81 4.42
CA SER A 389 0.81 16.61 3.61
C SER A 389 -0.07 15.47 4.17
N TYR A 390 -0.23 15.43 5.49
CA TYR A 390 -0.99 14.39 6.18
C TYR A 390 -1.86 14.97 7.28
N ILE A 391 -3.10 14.50 7.36
CA ILE A 391 -4.06 14.87 8.41
C ILE A 391 -4.58 13.58 9.05
N ALA A 392 -4.45 13.47 10.37
CA ALA A 392 -4.92 12.34 11.15
C ALA A 392 -5.70 12.80 12.38
N TYR A 393 -6.94 12.33 12.54
CA TYR A 393 -7.77 12.62 13.72
C TYR A 393 -8.49 11.37 14.22
N LEU A 394 -8.05 10.85 15.36
CA LEU A 394 -8.47 9.55 15.93
C LEU A 394 -9.05 9.66 17.34
N ASP A 395 -9.52 10.84 17.76
CA ASP A 395 -10.13 10.97 19.09
C ASP A 395 -11.61 10.60 19.03
N ASP A 396 -12.00 9.60 19.82
CA ASP A 396 -13.38 9.10 19.92
C ASP A 396 -14.21 9.92 20.94
N ARG A 397 -13.60 10.85 21.68
CA ARG A 397 -14.23 11.48 22.86
C ARG A 397 -15.14 12.68 22.57
N ASP A 398 -15.14 13.24 21.36
CA ASP A 398 -15.84 14.50 21.07
C ASP A 398 -16.78 14.44 19.84
N LEU A 399 -17.26 13.25 19.48
CA LEU A 399 -18.17 13.05 18.34
C LEU A 399 -19.61 13.55 18.55
N GLU A 400 -19.92 14.21 19.67
CA GLU A 400 -21.26 14.78 19.88
C GLU A 400 -21.36 16.28 19.54
N GLN A 401 -20.26 17.00 19.24
CA GLN A 401 -20.34 18.44 18.97
C GLN A 401 -19.46 19.01 17.83
N GLN A 402 -18.52 18.25 17.24
CA GLN A 402 -17.63 18.79 16.21
C GLN A 402 -17.36 17.78 15.08
N ASP A 403 -18.42 17.44 14.33
CA ASP A 403 -18.52 16.33 13.37
C ASP A 403 -17.60 16.37 12.13
N ARG A 404 -16.62 17.28 12.02
CA ARG A 404 -15.94 17.55 10.75
C ARG A 404 -14.45 17.80 10.89
N LEU A 405 -13.68 17.05 10.11
CA LEU A 405 -12.22 17.06 10.09
C LEU A 405 -11.67 18.42 9.61
N ILE A 406 -12.30 18.97 8.57
CA ILE A 406 -11.92 20.24 7.95
C ILE A 406 -13.14 21.15 7.93
N GLN A 407 -12.98 22.37 8.40
CA GLN A 407 -14.02 23.39 8.40
C GLN A 407 -13.46 24.70 7.87
N ILE A 408 -14.01 25.19 6.77
CA ILE A 408 -13.62 26.46 6.14
C ILE A 408 -14.90 27.25 5.91
N TYR A 409 -15.15 28.27 6.73
CA TYR A 409 -16.40 29.01 6.62
C TYR A 409 -16.31 30.49 6.96
N SER A 410 -17.21 31.29 6.37
CA SER A 410 -17.30 32.73 6.63
C SER A 410 -15.98 33.48 6.32
N ASN A 411 -15.25 33.07 5.28
CA ASN A 411 -14.03 33.75 4.81
C ASN A 411 -14.32 34.48 3.48
N PRO A 412 -14.87 35.70 3.50
CA PRO A 412 -15.43 36.34 2.31
C PRO A 412 -14.39 36.72 1.25
N LYS A 413 -13.09 36.74 1.58
CA LYS A 413 -11.99 37.06 0.66
C LYS A 413 -11.22 35.83 0.17
N LEU A 414 -11.52 34.65 0.70
CA LEU A 414 -10.78 33.42 0.45
C LEU A 414 -11.26 32.78 -0.86
N ASN A 415 -10.52 33.02 -1.95
CA ASN A 415 -10.88 32.57 -3.30
C ASN A 415 -10.00 31.44 -3.85
N ASP A 416 -9.00 31.00 -3.09
CA ASP A 416 -8.16 29.85 -3.42
C ASP A 416 -7.74 29.13 -2.14
N PHE A 417 -8.32 27.97 -1.87
CA PHE A 417 -7.97 27.17 -0.69
C PHE A 417 -7.58 25.74 -1.02
N LEU A 418 -7.05 25.53 -2.24
CA LEU A 418 -6.58 24.22 -2.67
C LEU A 418 -5.40 23.77 -1.80
N MET A 419 -5.46 22.55 -1.27
CA MET A 419 -4.42 21.94 -0.44
C MET A 419 -3.69 20.85 -1.23
N ASN A 420 -2.98 21.27 -2.28
CA ASN A 420 -2.35 20.36 -3.27
C ASN A 420 -1.30 19.40 -2.68
N SER A 421 -0.77 19.70 -1.49
CA SER A 421 0.25 18.89 -0.82
C SER A 421 -0.34 17.72 -0.04
N VAL A 422 -1.64 17.76 0.29
CA VAL A 422 -2.27 16.72 1.11
C VAL A 422 -2.39 15.42 0.29
N SER A 423 -1.80 14.36 0.84
CA SER A 423 -1.69 13.06 0.17
C SER A 423 -2.44 11.94 0.91
N ASN A 424 -2.72 12.12 2.20
CA ASN A 424 -3.50 11.17 3.00
C ASN A 424 -4.26 11.86 4.12
N ILE A 425 -5.48 11.42 4.32
CA ILE A 425 -6.40 11.86 5.36
C ILE A 425 -6.94 10.63 6.07
N ILE A 426 -6.80 10.62 7.40
CA ILE A 426 -7.20 9.49 8.24
C ILE A 426 -8.04 9.98 9.40
N THR A 427 -9.14 9.28 9.66
CA THR A 427 -9.98 9.55 10.81
C THR A 427 -10.74 8.30 11.24
N SER A 428 -10.99 8.15 12.54
CA SER A 428 -11.92 7.15 13.11
C SER A 428 -13.38 7.61 12.99
N GLY A 429 -13.61 8.92 12.80
CA GLY A 429 -14.92 9.53 12.63
C GLY A 429 -15.36 9.63 11.17
N LYS A 430 -16.33 10.51 10.92
CA LYS A 430 -16.82 10.78 9.56
C LYS A 430 -15.76 11.55 8.76
N ARG A 431 -15.49 11.08 7.54
CA ARG A 431 -14.68 11.80 6.55
C ARG A 431 -15.46 12.97 5.95
N GLU A 432 -15.75 14.00 6.75
CA GLU A 432 -16.55 15.15 6.34
C GLU A 432 -15.76 16.47 6.39
N ALA A 433 -16.01 17.33 5.40
CA ALA A 433 -15.55 18.71 5.35
C ALA A 433 -16.75 19.68 5.26
N LEU A 434 -16.69 20.79 5.99
CA LEU A 434 -17.65 21.90 5.88
C LEU A 434 -17.02 23.06 5.12
N ILE A 435 -17.64 23.44 4.00
CA ILE A 435 -17.26 24.59 3.21
C ILE A 435 -18.50 25.47 2.99
N GLN A 436 -18.52 26.67 3.60
CA GLN A 436 -19.71 27.51 3.60
C GLN A 436 -19.41 29.01 3.76
N ASP A 437 -20.12 29.86 3.03
CA ASP A 437 -20.07 31.32 3.19
C ASP A 437 -18.65 31.90 2.94
N ASN A 438 -17.86 31.26 2.06
CA ASN A 438 -16.57 31.77 1.59
C ASN A 438 -16.73 32.63 0.32
N HIS A 439 -15.62 33.04 -0.30
CA HIS A 439 -15.69 33.80 -1.56
C HIS A 439 -16.43 33.00 -2.64
N PRO A 440 -17.36 33.61 -3.41
CA PRO A 440 -18.18 32.90 -4.41
C PRO A 440 -17.39 32.26 -5.55
N ASP A 441 -16.16 32.74 -5.77
CA ASP A 441 -15.26 32.22 -6.81
C ASP A 441 -14.33 31.10 -6.34
N ALA A 442 -14.43 30.64 -5.08
CA ALA A 442 -13.46 29.72 -4.51
C ALA A 442 -13.45 28.30 -5.13
N PHE A 443 -14.52 27.93 -5.83
CA PHE A 443 -14.60 26.73 -6.68
C PHE A 443 -14.99 27.11 -8.10
N LYS A 444 -14.32 28.09 -8.70
CA LYS A 444 -14.46 28.35 -10.13
C LYS A 444 -13.25 27.82 -10.89
N ASP A 445 -13.52 27.20 -12.02
CA ASP A 445 -12.49 26.85 -12.98
C ASP A 445 -11.88 28.14 -13.54
N TRP A 446 -10.55 28.22 -13.59
CA TRP A 446 -9.85 29.44 -13.95
C TRP A 446 -9.90 29.75 -15.45
N GLU A 447 -10.14 28.75 -16.31
CA GLU A 447 -10.25 28.92 -17.77
C GLU A 447 -11.67 29.31 -18.19
N THR A 448 -12.67 28.69 -17.58
CA THR A 448 -14.09 28.80 -17.98
C THR A 448 -14.91 29.71 -17.07
N GLY A 449 -14.46 29.93 -15.83
CA GLY A 449 -15.21 30.66 -14.80
C GLY A 449 -16.43 29.92 -14.26
N GLU A 450 -16.65 28.67 -14.68
CA GLU A 450 -17.76 27.83 -14.24
C GLU A 450 -17.50 27.24 -12.85
N LYS A 451 -18.57 26.97 -12.09
CA LYS A 451 -18.46 26.35 -10.78
C LYS A 451 -18.02 24.88 -10.93
N THR A 452 -16.97 24.48 -10.24
CA THR A 452 -16.45 23.12 -10.23
C THR A 452 -17.02 22.28 -9.09
N GLU A 453 -16.85 20.96 -9.18
CA GLU A 453 -17.02 20.09 -8.02
C GLU A 453 -16.09 20.53 -6.88
N CYS A 454 -16.50 20.28 -5.64
CA CYS A 454 -15.68 20.60 -4.47
C CYS A 454 -14.44 19.71 -4.39
N ALA A 455 -13.43 20.10 -5.15
CA ALA A 455 -12.15 19.42 -5.28
C ALA A 455 -11.07 20.23 -4.54
N MET A 456 -11.06 20.11 -3.21
CA MET A 456 -10.08 20.79 -2.36
C MET A 456 -8.66 20.21 -2.50
N PHE A 457 -8.54 18.98 -3.01
CA PHE A 457 -7.28 18.26 -3.23
C PHE A 457 -7.12 17.89 -4.72
N PRO A 458 -6.97 18.87 -5.62
CA PRO A 458 -6.86 18.60 -7.03
C PRO A 458 -5.48 17.99 -7.32
N TYR A 459 -5.48 16.86 -8.01
CA TYR A 459 -4.33 16.22 -8.67
C TYR A 459 -2.98 16.42 -7.97
N PRO A 460 -2.47 15.44 -7.20
CA PRO A 460 -1.03 15.32 -7.09
C PRO A 460 -0.50 15.11 -8.53
N TYR A 461 0.21 16.12 -9.03
CA TYR A 461 0.79 16.11 -10.37
C TYR A 461 1.49 14.76 -10.62
N MET A 462 1.13 14.15 -11.76
CA MET A 462 1.72 12.93 -12.34
C MET A 462 1.44 11.60 -11.60
N TYR A 463 0.48 10.84 -12.16
CA TYR A 463 0.30 9.38 -12.10
C TYR A 463 -0.59 8.72 -11.03
N PHE A 464 -1.16 9.45 -10.06
CA PHE A 464 -1.94 8.82 -8.99
C PHE A 464 -3.45 8.98 -9.18
N LYS A 465 -4.11 7.91 -9.62
CA LYS A 465 -5.58 7.77 -9.66
C LYS A 465 -6.18 7.43 -8.29
N ASP A 466 -5.50 7.73 -7.17
CA ASP A 466 -5.84 7.19 -5.85
C ASP A 466 -6.49 8.22 -4.92
N TYR A 467 -7.55 8.89 -5.40
CA TYR A 467 -8.43 9.78 -4.61
C TYR A 467 -8.88 9.21 -3.25
N TYR A 468 -8.84 7.89 -3.08
CA TYR A 468 -9.21 7.20 -1.85
C TYR A 468 -8.51 7.77 -0.60
N SER A 469 -7.22 8.11 -0.69
CA SER A 469 -6.45 8.57 0.46
C SER A 469 -6.87 9.96 0.96
N VAL A 470 -7.48 10.79 0.12
CA VAL A 470 -7.88 12.18 0.46
C VAL A 470 -9.38 12.44 0.31
N ASN A 471 -10.17 11.40 0.04
CA ASN A 471 -11.60 11.55 -0.20
C ASN A 471 -12.35 12.01 1.06
N LEU A 472 -13.16 13.05 0.90
CA LEU A 472 -14.03 13.64 1.93
C LEU A 472 -15.43 13.86 1.36
N ASN A 473 -16.44 13.72 2.22
CA ASN A 473 -17.79 14.17 1.97
C ASN A 473 -17.88 15.67 2.27
N PHE A 474 -18.16 16.48 1.25
CA PHE A 474 -18.30 17.92 1.40
C PHE A 474 -19.73 18.33 1.76
N THR A 475 -19.86 19.26 2.70
CA THR A 475 -21.12 19.83 3.18
C THR A 475 -21.02 21.36 3.26
N GLY A 476 -22.14 22.07 3.41
CA GLY A 476 -22.18 23.53 3.50
C GLY A 476 -22.53 24.22 2.18
N GLY A 477 -23.03 25.46 2.25
CA GLY A 477 -23.65 26.15 1.11
C GLY A 477 -22.74 26.33 -0.13
N ASP A 478 -21.42 26.28 0.03
CA ASP A 478 -20.49 26.41 -1.09
C ASP A 478 -20.40 25.08 -1.85
N CYS A 479 -20.53 23.94 -1.16
CA CYS A 479 -20.30 22.59 -1.67
C CYS A 479 -21.51 21.64 -1.65
N GLY A 480 -22.64 22.06 -1.10
CA GLY A 480 -23.80 21.21 -0.88
C GLY A 480 -24.93 21.97 -0.21
N GLN A 481 -25.75 21.27 0.58
CA GLN A 481 -26.79 21.93 1.35
C GLN A 481 -26.19 22.75 2.49
N ARG A 482 -26.72 23.96 2.67
CA ARG A 482 -26.35 24.84 3.76
C ARG A 482 -26.61 24.13 5.10
N VAL A 483 -25.65 24.22 6.00
CA VAL A 483 -25.73 23.65 7.35
C VAL A 483 -25.78 24.77 8.38
N GLU A 484 -26.58 24.59 9.42
CA GLU A 484 -26.60 25.49 10.57
C GLU A 484 -25.31 25.31 11.39
N ILE A 485 -24.55 26.40 11.52
CA ILE A 485 -23.29 26.42 12.29
C ILE A 485 -23.65 26.79 13.73
N LYS A 486 -23.57 25.83 14.64
CA LYS A 486 -23.76 26.11 16.08
C LYS A 486 -22.54 26.90 16.59
N ASN A 487 -22.69 28.21 16.74
CA ASN A 487 -21.68 29.05 17.37
C ASN A 487 -21.71 28.84 18.89
N SER A 488 -20.72 28.15 19.44
CA SER A 488 -20.62 27.90 20.89
C SER A 488 -20.08 29.08 21.70
N ASN A 489 -19.76 30.24 21.10
CA ASN A 489 -19.31 31.43 21.83
C ASN A 489 -19.94 32.72 21.31
N LEU A 490 -21.20 32.98 21.68
CA LEU A 490 -21.73 34.35 21.73
C LEU A 490 -22.48 34.53 23.05
N ALA A 491 -21.78 35.04 24.07
CA ALA A 491 -22.43 35.72 25.17
C ALA A 491 -23.05 37.01 24.60
N ILE A 492 -24.31 36.92 24.15
CA ILE A 492 -25.06 38.07 23.64
C ILE A 492 -25.41 38.96 24.83
N PHE A 493 -24.66 40.05 25.03
CA PHE A 493 -25.10 41.17 25.84
C PHE A 493 -26.22 41.92 25.09
N TYR A 494 -27.48 41.62 25.41
CA TYR A 494 -28.60 42.48 25.03
C TYR A 494 -28.61 43.73 25.91
N LEU A 495 -28.08 44.85 25.40
CA LEU A 495 -28.39 46.18 25.92
C LEU A 495 -29.80 46.56 25.43
N SER A 496 -30.80 46.39 26.29
CA SER A 496 -32.14 46.90 26.06
C SER A 496 -32.18 48.41 26.30
N VAL A 497 -32.20 49.19 25.23
CA VAL A 497 -32.59 50.60 25.29
C VAL A 497 -34.11 50.65 25.32
N SER A 498 -34.69 50.85 26.51
CA SER A 498 -36.13 51.07 26.66
C SER A 498 -36.43 52.56 26.53
N PHE A 499 -37.17 52.94 25.47
CA PHE A 499 -37.76 54.26 25.32
C PHE A 499 -38.95 54.42 26.27
N THR A 500 -38.85 55.36 27.21
CA THR A 500 -39.97 55.85 28.02
C THR A 500 -40.83 56.81 27.19
N VAL A 501 -42.07 56.42 26.91
CA VAL A 501 -43.11 57.36 26.46
C VAL A 501 -43.99 57.69 27.66
N ALA A 502 -43.83 58.92 28.17
CA ALA A 502 -44.71 59.49 29.19
C ALA A 502 -46.05 59.88 28.54
N TYR A 503 -47.15 59.36 29.06
CA TYR A 503 -48.49 59.85 28.76
C TYR A 503 -48.95 60.72 29.93
N THR A 504 -49.21 62.00 29.66
CA THR A 504 -49.86 62.93 30.58
C THR A 504 -51.14 63.48 29.97
N LEU A 505 -52.20 63.37 30.77
CA LEU A 505 -53.43 64.20 30.84
C LEU A 505 -54.50 63.94 29.75
N PHE A 506 -55.81 64.00 30.02
CA PHE A 506 -56.56 64.88 30.93
C PHE A 506 -57.87 64.23 31.44
N HIS A 507 -58.24 64.60 32.68
CA HIS A 507 -59.60 64.59 33.21
C HIS A 507 -60.55 65.48 32.39
N ILE A 508 -61.78 65.01 32.14
CA ILE A 508 -63.08 65.56 32.60
C ILE A 508 -64.12 64.46 32.44
#